data_AF-A0A9X1IKW6-F1
#
_entry.id   AF-A0A9X1IKW6-F1
#
_cell.length_a   1.000
_cell.length_b   1.000
_cell.length_c   1.000
_cell.angle_alpha   90.00
_cell.angle_beta   90.00
_cell.angle_gamma   90.00
#
_symmetry.space_group_name_H-M   'P 1'
#
loop_
_entity.id
_entity.type
_entity.pdbx_description
1 polymer ?
#
loop_
_entity_poly.entity_id
_entity_poly.type
_entity_poly.pdbx_seq_one_letter_code
_entity_poly.pdbx_strand_id
1 'polypeptide(L)' 'MTKAPDKPRFEMRLPPALADRIDRWRRDQPDLPNRAEAARRLMEIGLAAEEVHAPRRSPGEAESDA' A
#
# COMPACT_ATOMS: atom_id res chain seq x y z
N MET A 1 24.37 -16.09 9.59
CA MET A 1 22.99 -15.69 9.92
C MET A 1 22.59 -14.59 8.95
N THR A 2 21.70 -14.85 8.01
CA THR A 2 21.23 -13.85 7.05
C THR A 2 20.28 -12.90 7.79
N LYS A 3 20.65 -11.61 7.90
CA LYS A 3 19.79 -10.58 8.50
C LYS A 3 18.52 -10.45 7.64
N ALA A 4 17.35 -10.42 8.26
CA ALA A 4 16.11 -10.09 7.55
C ALA A 4 16.29 -8.73 6.84
N PRO A 5 15.73 -8.55 5.63
CA PRO A 5 15.84 -7.28 4.92
C PRO A 5 15.29 -6.15 5.79
N ASP A 6 16.05 -5.04 5.85
CA ASP A 6 15.68 -3.88 6.67
C ASP A 6 14.33 -3.32 6.20
N LYS A 7 13.44 -3.01 7.16
CA LYS A 7 12.18 -2.30 6.90
C LYS A 7 12.48 -0.81 6.93
N PRO A 8 12.62 -0.12 5.77
CA PRO A 8 13.01 1.28 5.78
C PRO A 8 11.94 2.12 6.48
N ARG A 9 12.39 3.04 7.34
CA ARG A 9 11.49 4.03 7.96
C ARG A 9 11.29 5.17 6.97
N PHE A 10 10.04 5.49 6.68
CA PHE A 10 9.67 6.65 5.88
C PHE A 10 8.78 7.60 6.68
N GLU A 11 8.88 8.89 6.39
CA GLU A 11 8.11 9.95 7.04
C GLU A 11 7.18 10.59 6.01
N MET A 12 5.94 10.87 6.40
CA MET A 12 4.93 11.40 5.51
C MET A 12 4.06 12.42 6.24
N ARG A 13 3.74 13.53 5.58
CA ARG A 13 2.74 14.49 6.05
C ARG A 13 1.38 14.15 5.44
N LEU A 14 0.36 14.08 6.28
CA LEU A 14 -1.01 13.77 5.87
C LEU A 14 -1.94 14.94 6.22
N PRO A 15 -2.96 15.20 5.38
CA PRO A 15 -4.08 16.03 5.81
C PRO A 15 -4.71 15.46 7.09
N PRO A 16 -5.13 16.31 8.06
CA PRO A 16 -5.71 15.83 9.32
C PRO A 16 -6.89 14.87 9.11
N ALA A 17 -7.77 15.18 8.16
CA ALA A 17 -8.93 14.36 7.83
C ALA A 17 -8.56 12.94 7.37
N LEU A 18 -7.42 12.77 6.68
CA LEU A 18 -6.94 11.46 6.26
C LEU A 18 -6.34 10.70 7.45
N ALA A 19 -5.57 11.36 8.30
CA ALA A 19 -5.06 10.75 9.53
C ALA A 19 -6.22 10.26 10.43
N ASP A 20 -7.28 11.04 10.57
CA ASP A 20 -8.47 10.67 11.35
C ASP A 20 -9.22 9.48 10.74
N ARG A 21 -9.29 9.40 9.41
CA ARG A 21 -9.87 8.23 8.72
C ARG A 21 -9.08 6.96 9.00
N ILE A 22 -7.75 7.04 8.96
CA ILE A 22 -6.87 5.91 9.31
C ILE A 22 -7.06 5.53 10.78
N ASP A 23 -7.17 6.51 11.68
CA ASP A 23 -7.41 6.27 13.10
C ASP A 23 -8.76 5.64 13.40
N ARG A 24 -9.81 5.96 12.64
CA ARG A 24 -11.10 5.27 12.74
C ARG A 24 -10.99 3.83 12.25
N TRP A 25 -10.46 3.65 11.04
CA TRP A 25 -10.32 2.31 10.45
C TRP A 25 -9.53 1.35 11.34
N ARG A 26 -8.43 1.81 11.98
CA ARG A 26 -7.64 0.94 12.86
C ARG A 26 -8.38 0.54 14.14
N ARG A 27 -9.31 1.37 14.64
CA ARG A 27 -10.12 1.06 15.84
C ARG A 27 -11.09 -0.10 15.60
N ASP A 28 -11.49 -0.29 14.35
CA ASP A 28 -12.39 -1.36 13.95
C ASP A 28 -11.66 -2.68 13.69
N GLN A 29 -10.32 -2.70 13.72
CA GLN A 29 -9.53 -3.91 13.50
C GLN A 29 -9.42 -4.74 14.79
N PRO A 30 -9.53 -6.08 14.72
CA PRO A 30 -9.47 -6.95 15.89
C PRO A 30 -8.19 -6.82 16.73
N ASP A 31 -7.06 -6.54 16.08
CA ASP A 31 -5.74 -6.42 16.70
C ASP A 31 -5.32 -4.99 17.01
N LEU A 32 -6.18 -4.00 16.70
CA LEU A 32 -5.95 -2.56 16.93
C LEU A 32 -4.53 -2.11 16.53
N PRO A 33 -4.16 -2.18 15.23
CA PRO A 33 -2.79 -1.92 14.81
C PRO A 33 -2.35 -0.50 15.12
N ASN A 34 -1.04 -0.31 15.31
CA ASN A 34 -0.46 1.02 15.40
C ASN A 34 -0.64 1.78 14.06
N ARG A 35 -0.44 3.11 14.07
CA ARG A 35 -0.68 3.94 12.87
C ARG A 35 0.16 3.53 11.66
N ALA A 36 1.42 3.16 11.85
CA ALA A 36 2.30 2.76 10.75
C ALA A 36 1.83 1.45 10.11
N GLU A 37 1.45 0.48 10.93
CA GLU A 37 0.90 -0.80 10.48
C GLU A 37 -0.46 -0.64 9.80
N ALA A 38 -1.33 0.22 10.35
CA ALA A 38 -2.61 0.55 9.73
C ALA A 38 -2.42 1.20 8.34
N ALA A 39 -1.50 2.15 8.23
CA ALA A 39 -1.17 2.78 6.96
C ALA A 39 -0.61 1.76 5.95
N ARG A 40 0.28 0.85 6.38
CA ARG A 40 0.82 -0.23 5.53
C ARG A 40 -0.31 -1.11 4.97
N ARG A 41 -1.20 -1.61 5.83
CA ARG A 41 -2.33 -2.47 5.41
C ARG A 41 -3.23 -1.76 4.41
N LEU A 42 -3.56 -0.49 4.67
CA LEU A 42 -4.39 0.32 3.76
C LEU A 42 -3.72 0.55 2.41
N MET A 43 -2.39 0.77 2.38
CA MET A 43 -1.63 0.88 1.13
C MET A 43 -1.63 -0.44 0.36
N GLU A 44 -1.42 -1.58 1.03
CA GLU A 44 -1.47 -2.90 0.41
C GLU A 44 -2.84 -3.21 -0.19
N ILE A 45 -3.92 -2.89 0.54
CA ILE A 45 -5.30 -3.02 0.02
C ILE A 45 -5.49 -2.15 -1.23
N GLY A 46 -5.00 -0.90 -1.21
CA GLY A 46 -5.12 0.02 -2.34
C GLY A 46 -4.32 -0.45 -3.57
N LEU A 47 -3.11 -0.97 -3.37
CA LEU A 47 -2.25 -1.50 -4.44
C LEU A 47 -2.84 -2.78 -5.04
N ALA A 48 -3.32 -3.71 -4.22
CA ALA A 48 -3.97 -4.93 -4.69
C ALA A 48 -5.25 -4.64 -5.49
N ALA A 49 -6.01 -3.61 -5.12
CA ALA A 49 -7.18 -3.17 -5.87
C ALA A 49 -6.81 -2.60 -7.26
N GLU A 50 -5.66 -1.94 -7.39
CA GLU A 50 -5.15 -1.45 -8.68
C GLU A 50 -4.69 -2.61 -9.56
N GLU A 51 -3.92 -3.57 -9.02
CA GLU A 51 -3.44 -4.73 -9.78
C GLU A 51 -4.60 -5.56 -10.38
N VAL A 52 -5.71 -5.67 -9.65
CA VAL A 52 -6.93 -6.33 -10.14
C VAL A 52 -7.62 -5.52 -11.24
N HIS A 53 -7.53 -4.19 -11.19
CA HIS A 53 -8.16 -3.29 -12.15
C HIS A 53 -7.29 -2.94 -13.35
N ALA A 54 -5.98 -3.17 -13.26
CA ALA A 54 -5.07 -2.95 -14.37
C ALA A 54 -5.52 -3.82 -15.55
N PRO A 55 -5.84 -3.24 -16.73
CA PRO A 55 -6.06 -4.06 -17.91
C PRO A 55 -4.78 -4.88 -18.09
N ARG A 56 -4.92 -6.20 -18.27
CA ARG A 56 -3.79 -7.06 -18.65
C ARG A 56 -3.09 -6.36 -19.82
N ARG A 57 -1.96 -5.69 -19.58
CA ARG A 57 -1.15 -5.19 -20.68
C ARG A 57 -0.73 -6.45 -21.43
N SER A 58 -1.29 -6.64 -22.61
CA SER A 58 -0.89 -7.71 -23.50
C SER A 58 0.62 -7.57 -23.71
N PRO A 59 1.43 -8.60 -23.41
CA PRO A 59 2.83 -8.60 -23.79
C PRO A 59 2.87 -8.77 -25.32
N GLY A 60 2.94 -7.66 -26.08
CA GLY A 60 2.96 -7.79 -27.54
C GLY A 60 2.81 -6.53 -28.41
N GLU A 61 3.04 -5.31 -27.94
CA GLU A 61 2.96 -4.10 -28.80
C GLU A 61 4.23 -3.23 -28.76
N ALA A 62 5.39 -3.83 -28.49
CA ALA A 62 6.67 -3.13 -28.49
C ALA A 62 7.71 -3.82 -29.38
N GLU A 63 7.33 -4.27 -30.58
CA GLU A 63 8.27 -4.57 -31.66
C GLU A 63 7.51 -4.74 -32.99
N SER A 64 7.13 -3.63 -33.62
CA SER A 64 6.86 -3.58 -35.06
C SER A 64 6.98 -2.13 -35.54
N ASP A 65 8.17 -1.57 -35.41
CA ASP A 65 8.61 -0.52 -36.32
C ASP A 65 10.11 -0.77 -36.58
N ALA A 66 10.34 -1.70 -37.52
CA ALA A 66 11.63 -2.05 -38.09
C ALA A 66 11.51 -1.99 -39.62
#